data_AF-Q7MA49-F1
#
_entry.id   AF-Q7MA49-F1
#
_cell.length_a   1.000
_cell.length_b   1.000
_cell.length_c   1.000
_cell.angle_alpha   90.00
_cell.angle_beta   90.00
_cell.angle_gamma   90.00
#
_symmetry.space_group_name_H-M   'P 1'
#
loop_
_entity.id
_entity.type
_entity.pdbx_description
1 polymer ?
#
loop_
_entity_poly.entity_id
_entity_poly.type
_entity_poly.pdbx_seq_one_letter_code
_entity_poly.pdbx_strand_id
1 'polypeptide(L)'
;MRQYKPQANAQKKVYYSDRFHEKPSLPKESLEAFPEFAKELELLSQEVKVLESYVERGDWVAYVEPKENKKALAALKRMGYEILSEMSAIDYLETRHGFEVFYQLLSMEKHHRMRLKLFLPEGMELESANDLFRSADWSEREMYDMFGIRLLHHPYLKRILMPDDWSGYPLRKSYPLHGDEAAQWYEVDKIFGKEYREVVGPENRDAARIDRYDTTRFARMGHEVPYGEDISLGEKETPIRYQEEGGVVIVEKLTPENSKQLQERK
;
A
#
# COMPACT_ATOMS: atom_id res chain seq x y z
N MET A 1 7.05 -29.31 0.97
CA MET A 1 6.64 -27.92 0.66
C MET A 1 5.16 -27.79 0.97
N ARG A 2 4.74 -26.72 1.64
CA ARG A 2 3.31 -26.44 1.89
C ARG A 2 2.61 -26.22 0.55
N GLN A 3 1.42 -26.79 0.36
CA GLN A 3 0.66 -26.61 -0.88
C GLN A 3 -0.40 -25.51 -0.66
N TYR A 4 -0.17 -24.34 -1.25
CA TYR A 4 -1.17 -23.26 -1.24
C TYR A 4 -2.37 -23.63 -2.14
N LYS A 5 -3.59 -23.44 -1.62
CA LYS A 5 -4.82 -23.56 -2.41
C LYS A 5 -5.28 -22.15 -2.79
N PRO A 6 -5.25 -21.77 -4.08
CA PRO A 6 -5.69 -20.45 -4.50
C PRO A 6 -7.18 -20.28 -4.20
N GLN A 7 -7.53 -19.18 -3.53
CA GLN A 7 -8.93 -18.76 -3.34
C GLN A 7 -9.24 -17.66 -4.35
N ALA A 8 -10.49 -17.60 -4.84
CA ALA A 8 -10.98 -16.41 -5.54
C ALA A 8 -10.88 -15.20 -4.59
N ASN A 9 -10.67 -14.00 -5.14
CA ASN A 9 -10.33 -12.75 -4.42
C ASN A 9 -10.82 -12.75 -2.96
N ALA A 10 -9.86 -13.02 -2.07
CA ALA A 10 -10.12 -13.26 -0.66
C ALA A 10 -10.31 -11.95 0.12
N GLN A 11 -10.02 -10.81 -0.51
CA GLN A 11 -10.34 -9.51 0.05
C GLN A 11 -11.85 -9.31 -0.03
N LYS A 12 -12.51 -9.28 1.13
CA LYS A 12 -13.91 -8.87 1.23
C LYS A 12 -14.05 -7.52 0.52
N LYS A 13 -14.91 -7.45 -0.50
CA LYS A 13 -15.37 -6.15 -1.00
C LYS A 13 -15.90 -5.38 0.21
N VAL A 14 -15.46 -4.14 0.36
CA VAL A 14 -16.05 -3.25 1.35
C VAL A 14 -17.53 -3.12 0.99
N TYR A 15 -18.41 -3.78 1.75
CA TYR A 15 -19.86 -3.78 1.50
C TYR A 15 -20.49 -2.41 1.77
N TYR A 16 -19.74 -1.50 2.38
CA TYR A 16 -20.09 -0.11 2.56
C TYR A 16 -19.39 0.74 1.49
N SER A 17 -20.04 0.90 0.34
CA SER A 17 -19.81 2.09 -0.47
C SER A 17 -20.70 3.18 0.12
N ASP A 18 -20.10 4.21 0.71
CA ASP A 18 -20.87 5.42 1.02
C ASP A 18 -21.57 5.86 -0.28
N ARG A 19 -22.89 6.02 -0.21
CA ARG A 19 -23.75 6.33 -1.35
C ARG A 19 -23.32 7.63 -2.04
N PHE A 20 -22.56 8.48 -1.35
CA PHE A 20 -22.07 9.77 -1.83
C PHE A 20 -20.56 9.80 -2.09
N HIS A 21 -19.84 8.69 -1.87
CA HIS A 21 -18.40 8.62 -2.12
C HIS A 21 -18.12 8.18 -3.56
N GLU A 22 -18.15 9.14 -4.48
CA GLU A 22 -17.44 9.00 -5.74
C GLU A 22 -15.95 9.19 -5.49
N LYS A 23 -15.13 8.18 -5.81
CA LYS A 23 -13.67 8.31 -5.72
C LYS A 23 -13.24 9.35 -6.75
N PRO A 24 -12.70 10.52 -6.34
CA PRO A 24 -12.22 11.48 -7.32
C PRO A 24 -11.06 10.85 -8.09
N SER A 25 -11.22 10.66 -9.40
CA SER A 25 -10.10 10.31 -10.28
C SER A 25 -9.27 11.57 -10.52
N LEU A 26 -7.95 11.46 -10.40
CA LEU A 26 -7.08 12.56 -10.79
C LEU A 26 -7.26 12.82 -12.29
N PRO A 27 -7.39 14.10 -12.71
CA PRO A 27 -7.48 14.42 -14.13
C PRO A 27 -6.17 14.02 -14.81
N LYS A 28 -6.29 13.33 -15.95
CA LYS A 28 -5.18 13.06 -16.85
C LYS A 28 -5.06 14.23 -17.81
N GLU A 29 -3.95 14.94 -17.74
CA GLU A 29 -3.66 16.09 -18.60
C GLU A 29 -2.90 15.63 -19.86
N SER A 30 -3.16 16.30 -20.98
CA SER A 30 -2.44 16.06 -22.23
C SER A 30 -1.01 16.59 -22.13
N LEU A 31 -0.06 15.89 -22.77
CA LEU A 31 1.34 16.34 -22.85
C LEU A 31 1.49 17.63 -23.67
N GLU A 32 0.50 18.03 -24.47
CA GLU A 32 0.52 19.30 -25.20
C GLU A 32 0.64 20.52 -24.27
N ALA A 33 0.13 20.41 -23.04
CA ALA A 33 0.26 21.45 -22.02
C ALA A 33 1.67 21.52 -21.40
N PHE A 34 2.52 20.51 -21.64
CA PHE A 34 3.85 20.34 -21.04
C PHE A 34 4.91 20.08 -22.14
N PRO A 35 5.41 21.13 -22.81
CA PRO A 35 6.32 21.00 -23.95
C PRO A 35 7.60 20.21 -23.66
N GLU A 36 8.09 20.24 -22.42
CA GLU A 36 9.21 19.46 -21.93
C GLU A 36 8.94 17.94 -22.02
N PHE A 37 7.78 17.48 -21.55
CA PHE A 37 7.42 16.07 -21.59
C PHE A 37 7.05 15.62 -23.00
N ALA A 38 6.47 16.49 -23.82
CA ALA A 38 6.20 16.18 -25.23
C ALA A 38 7.49 15.84 -25.99
N LYS A 39 8.57 16.63 -25.80
CA LYS A 39 9.88 16.34 -26.40
C LYS A 39 10.49 15.05 -25.89
N GLU A 40 10.36 14.77 -24.59
CA GLU A 40 10.84 13.53 -24.01
C GLU A 40 10.07 12.30 -24.49
N LEU A 41 8.75 12.42 -24.67
CA LEU A 41 7.92 11.38 -25.26
C LEU A 41 8.33 11.07 -26.70
N GLU A 42 8.63 12.09 -27.52
CA GLU A 42 9.12 11.90 -28.88
C GLU A 42 10.43 11.11 -28.90
N LEU A 43 11.38 11.45 -28.01
CA LEU A 43 12.65 10.73 -27.89
C LEU A 43 12.44 9.28 -27.44
N LEU A 44 11.59 9.04 -26.44
CA LEU A 44 11.29 7.70 -25.96
C LEU A 44 10.60 6.85 -27.04
N SER A 45 9.68 7.44 -27.80
CA SER A 45 8.91 6.77 -28.84
C SER A 45 9.75 6.36 -30.07
N GLN A 46 10.94 6.94 -30.26
CA GLN A 46 11.89 6.48 -31.28
C GLN A 46 12.53 5.14 -30.90
N GLU A 47 12.60 4.83 -29.61
CA GLU A 47 13.26 3.62 -29.10
C GLU A 47 12.29 2.51 -28.71
N VAL A 48 11.16 2.86 -28.11
CA VAL A 48 10.18 1.89 -27.60
C VAL A 48 8.77 2.26 -28.01
N LYS A 49 7.89 1.28 -28.08
CA LYS A 49 6.48 1.50 -28.37
C LYS A 49 5.77 1.97 -27.11
N VAL A 50 5.42 3.25 -27.09
CA VAL A 50 4.58 3.85 -26.04
C VAL A 50 3.10 3.62 -26.36
N LEU A 51 2.38 2.99 -25.43
CA LEU A 51 0.97 2.61 -25.56
C LEU A 51 0.02 3.75 -25.15
N GLU A 52 0.33 4.42 -24.05
CA GLU A 52 -0.44 5.53 -23.48
C GLU A 52 0.55 6.46 -22.78
N SER A 53 0.31 7.77 -22.85
CA SER A 53 1.12 8.77 -22.14
C SER A 53 0.23 9.94 -21.72
N TYR A 54 0.39 10.38 -20.48
CA TYR A 54 -0.33 11.53 -19.91
C TYR A 54 0.46 12.17 -18.78
N VAL A 55 0.01 13.31 -18.30
CA VAL A 55 0.54 13.96 -17.08
C VAL A 55 -0.50 13.85 -15.97
N GLU A 56 -0.07 13.47 -14.77
CA GLU A 56 -0.91 13.34 -13.58
C GLU A 56 -0.23 14.04 -12.40
N ARG A 57 -0.84 15.11 -11.88
CA ARG A 57 -0.28 15.94 -10.79
C ARG A 57 1.13 16.49 -11.08
N GLY A 58 1.44 16.76 -12.35
CA GLY A 58 2.75 17.24 -12.79
C GLY A 58 3.81 16.15 -12.97
N ASP A 59 3.47 14.88 -12.72
CA ASP A 59 4.34 13.74 -13.03
C ASP A 59 3.99 13.22 -14.44
N TRP A 60 5.00 13.01 -15.28
CA TRP A 60 4.80 12.33 -16.56
C TRP A 60 4.54 10.84 -16.30
N VAL A 61 3.57 10.25 -16.99
CA VAL A 61 3.28 8.81 -16.95
C VAL A 61 3.26 8.26 -18.37
N ALA A 62 4.00 7.18 -18.63
CA ALA A 62 3.91 6.46 -19.90
C ALA A 62 3.78 4.96 -19.69
N TYR A 63 3.01 4.31 -20.57
CA TYR A 63 2.84 2.87 -20.65
C TYR A 63 3.65 2.30 -21.80
N VAL A 64 4.38 1.22 -21.55
CA VAL A 64 5.14 0.49 -22.57
C VAL A 64 4.82 -1.00 -22.54
N GLU A 65 5.19 -1.72 -23.59
CA GLU A 65 5.07 -3.18 -23.60
C GLU A 65 6.06 -3.81 -22.59
N PRO A 66 5.67 -4.87 -21.84
CA PRO A 66 6.53 -5.51 -20.85
C PRO A 66 7.86 -6.01 -21.41
N LYS A 67 7.89 -6.43 -22.68
CA LYS A 67 9.10 -6.91 -23.37
C LYS A 67 10.14 -5.81 -23.59
N GLU A 68 9.71 -4.55 -23.59
CA GLU A 68 10.57 -3.39 -23.81
C GLU A 68 10.98 -2.70 -22.51
N ASN A 69 10.65 -3.27 -21.34
CA ASN A 69 10.87 -2.63 -20.04
C ASN A 69 12.32 -2.17 -19.84
N LYS A 70 13.30 -3.07 -20.05
CA LYS A 70 14.72 -2.76 -19.88
C LYS A 70 15.22 -1.75 -20.89
N LYS A 71 14.74 -1.82 -22.13
CA LYS A 71 15.07 -0.87 -23.20
C LYS A 71 14.54 0.52 -22.87
N ALA A 72 13.29 0.63 -22.42
CA ALA A 72 12.67 1.87 -21.99
C ALA A 72 13.41 2.49 -20.81
N LEU A 73 13.74 1.68 -19.79
CA LEU A 73 14.52 2.13 -18.63
C LEU A 73 15.92 2.62 -19.01
N ALA A 74 16.60 1.94 -19.94
CA ALA A 74 17.91 2.36 -20.43
C ALA A 74 17.83 3.68 -21.21
N ALA A 75 16.79 3.88 -22.03
CA ALA A 75 16.53 5.13 -22.74
C ALA A 75 16.27 6.28 -21.75
N LEU A 76 15.36 6.08 -20.80
CA LEU A 76 15.04 7.07 -19.76
C LEU A 76 16.28 7.46 -18.94
N LYS A 77 17.12 6.48 -18.59
CA LYS A 77 18.38 6.76 -17.91
C LYS A 77 19.31 7.67 -18.73
N ARG A 78 19.44 7.45 -20.05
CA ARG A 78 20.20 8.34 -20.94
C ARG A 78 19.57 9.72 -21.11
N MET A 79 18.26 9.82 -20.97
CA MET A 79 17.51 11.08 -20.98
C MET A 79 17.62 11.87 -19.66
N GLY A 80 18.40 11.40 -18.68
CA GLY A 80 18.65 12.09 -17.41
C GLY A 80 17.77 11.66 -16.24
N TYR A 81 17.02 10.56 -16.38
CA TYR A 81 16.29 9.94 -15.27
C TYR A 81 17.19 8.95 -14.52
N GLU A 82 18.10 9.49 -13.71
CA GLU A 82 19.19 8.73 -13.09
C GLU A 82 18.79 7.97 -11.83
N ILE A 83 17.69 8.38 -11.19
CA ILE A 83 17.26 7.85 -9.89
C ILE A 83 15.97 7.04 -10.08
N LEU A 84 16.04 5.75 -9.76
CA LEU A 84 14.86 4.91 -9.53
C LEU A 84 14.48 5.02 -8.06
N SER A 85 13.43 5.80 -7.80
CA SER A 85 12.92 6.12 -6.46
C SER A 85 12.06 5.00 -5.88
N GLU A 86 11.24 4.37 -6.71
CA GLU A 86 10.33 3.32 -6.28
C GLU A 86 10.01 2.37 -7.45
N MET A 87 9.78 1.10 -7.13
CA MET A 87 9.30 0.10 -8.06
C MET A 87 8.39 -0.87 -7.29
N SER A 88 7.22 -1.17 -7.85
CA SER A 88 6.32 -2.17 -7.27
C SER A 88 5.33 -2.69 -8.32
N ALA A 89 4.43 -3.55 -7.89
CA ALA A 89 3.38 -4.13 -8.71
C ALA A 89 1.99 -3.95 -8.08
N ILE A 90 0.97 -3.96 -8.92
CA ILE A 90 -0.43 -3.92 -8.54
C ILE A 90 -1.10 -5.17 -9.11
N ASP A 91 -1.75 -5.93 -8.24
CA ASP A 91 -2.46 -7.16 -8.63
C ASP A 91 -3.78 -6.85 -9.35
N TYR A 92 -3.89 -7.34 -10.59
CA TYR A 92 -5.10 -7.35 -11.41
C TYR A 92 -5.40 -8.77 -11.95
N LEU A 93 -4.98 -9.83 -11.27
CA LEU A 93 -5.15 -11.23 -11.70
C LEU A 93 -6.61 -11.58 -11.97
N GLU A 94 -7.54 -11.16 -11.10
CA GLU A 94 -8.97 -11.46 -11.25
C GLU A 94 -9.64 -10.65 -12.38
N THR A 95 -9.22 -9.40 -12.61
CA THR A 95 -9.92 -8.50 -13.54
C THR A 95 -9.28 -8.40 -14.91
N ARG A 96 -7.94 -8.46 -15.00
CA ARG A 96 -7.16 -8.29 -16.24
C ARG A 96 -6.15 -9.43 -16.47
N HIS A 97 -6.14 -10.49 -15.65
CA HIS A 97 -5.23 -11.64 -15.77
C HIS A 97 -3.73 -11.27 -15.77
N GLY A 98 -3.33 -10.34 -14.90
CA GLY A 98 -1.93 -9.93 -14.81
C GLY A 98 -1.67 -8.92 -13.70
N PHE A 99 -0.49 -8.31 -13.77
CA PHE A 99 0.01 -7.31 -12.83
C PHE A 99 0.30 -6.01 -13.56
N GLU A 100 0.03 -4.86 -12.93
CA GLU A 100 0.56 -3.59 -13.40
C GLU A 100 1.86 -3.31 -12.63
N VAL A 101 2.99 -3.30 -13.32
CA VAL A 101 4.29 -2.97 -12.73
C VAL A 101 4.59 -1.52 -13.05
N PHE A 102 5.14 -0.79 -12.08
CA PHE A 102 5.55 0.59 -12.28
C PHE A 102 6.96 0.85 -11.77
N TYR A 103 7.62 1.80 -12.42
CA TYR A 103 8.92 2.34 -12.05
C TYR A 103 8.76 3.85 -11.89
N GLN A 104 9.04 4.37 -10.71
CA GLN A 104 9.05 5.80 -10.42
C GLN A 104 10.48 6.32 -10.54
N LEU A 105 10.70 7.15 -11.54
CA LEU A 105 12.00 7.74 -11.87
C LEU A 105 12.02 9.24 -11.54
N LEU A 106 13.21 9.73 -11.23
CA LEU A 106 13.47 11.12 -10.92
C LEU A 106 14.70 11.61 -11.70
N SER A 107 14.56 12.77 -12.34
CA SER A 107 15.66 13.54 -12.91
C SER A 107 15.97 14.71 -11.99
N MET A 108 17.17 14.72 -11.40
CA MET A 108 17.60 15.81 -10.51
C MET A 108 17.92 17.09 -11.28
N GLU A 109 18.48 16.96 -12.49
CA GLU A 109 18.83 18.10 -13.35
C GLU A 109 17.59 18.85 -13.84
N LYS A 110 16.54 18.10 -14.21
CA LYS A 110 15.30 18.67 -14.73
C LYS A 110 14.27 18.97 -13.64
N HIS A 111 14.48 18.45 -12.43
CA HIS A 111 13.47 18.42 -11.35
C HIS A 111 12.14 17.77 -11.77
N HIS A 112 12.20 16.82 -12.71
CA HIS A 112 11.03 16.13 -13.25
C HIS A 112 10.92 14.72 -12.69
N ARG A 113 9.68 14.28 -12.51
CA ARG A 113 9.33 12.91 -12.15
C ARG A 113 8.61 12.24 -13.29
N MET A 114 8.95 10.97 -13.49
CA MET A 114 8.39 10.14 -14.53
C MET A 114 8.00 8.79 -13.96
N ARG A 115 6.81 8.30 -14.28
CA ARG A 115 6.36 6.95 -13.96
C ARG A 115 6.23 6.12 -15.23
N LEU A 116 7.11 5.15 -15.38
CA LEU A 116 6.99 4.13 -16.41
C LEU A 116 6.08 3.02 -15.90
N LYS A 117 5.01 2.71 -16.62
CA LYS A 117 4.08 1.62 -16.30
C LYS A 117 4.10 0.57 -17.38
N LEU A 118 3.82 -0.67 -16.99
CA LEU A 118 3.61 -1.78 -17.91
C LEU A 118 2.59 -2.75 -17.33
N PHE A 119 1.89 -3.46 -18.21
CA PHE A 119 0.95 -4.48 -17.80
C PHE A 119 1.52 -5.86 -18.13
N LEU A 120 1.93 -6.60 -17.11
CA LEU A 120 2.56 -7.91 -17.19
C LEU A 120 1.52 -9.03 -17.06
N PRO A 121 1.26 -9.82 -18.13
CA PRO A 121 0.40 -11.00 -18.03
C PRO A 121 0.91 -12.02 -17.01
N GLU A 122 -0.01 -12.75 -16.36
CA GLU A 122 0.39 -13.80 -15.42
C GLU A 122 1.30 -14.85 -16.09
N GLY A 123 2.39 -15.22 -15.41
CA GLY A 123 3.36 -16.20 -15.90
C GLY A 123 4.41 -15.65 -16.86
N MET A 124 4.29 -14.40 -17.30
CA MET A 124 5.35 -13.72 -18.04
C MET A 124 6.45 -13.25 -17.09
N GLU A 125 7.70 -13.46 -17.50
CA GLU A 125 8.88 -12.99 -16.77
C GLU A 125 9.30 -11.60 -17.27
N LEU A 126 9.90 -10.81 -16.39
CA LEU A 126 10.31 -9.42 -16.66
C LEU A 126 11.83 -9.30 -16.63
N GLU A 127 12.44 -8.44 -17.45
CA GLU A 127 13.89 -8.21 -17.37
C GLU A 127 14.24 -7.39 -16.12
N SER A 128 15.26 -7.82 -15.37
CA SER A 128 15.77 -7.05 -14.21
C SER A 128 16.39 -5.73 -14.66
N ALA A 129 16.10 -4.69 -13.88
CA ALA A 129 16.64 -3.35 -13.97
C ALA A 129 17.86 -3.14 -13.05
N ASN A 130 18.31 -4.16 -12.31
CA ASN A 130 19.41 -4.10 -11.33
C ASN A 130 20.72 -3.54 -11.92
N ASP A 131 21.05 -3.93 -13.16
CA ASP A 131 22.24 -3.49 -13.87
C ASP A 131 22.16 -2.01 -14.31
N LEU A 132 20.94 -1.49 -14.51
CA LEU A 132 20.69 -0.08 -14.77
C LEU A 132 20.60 0.73 -13.47
N PHE A 133 19.87 0.25 -12.48
CA PHE A 133 19.60 0.92 -11.22
C PHE A 133 19.85 -0.02 -10.06
N ARG A 134 20.92 0.22 -9.30
CA ARG A 134 21.26 -0.62 -8.14
C ARG A 134 20.18 -0.62 -7.05
N SER A 135 19.33 0.41 -6.98
CA SER A 135 18.18 0.45 -6.08
C SER A 135 17.12 -0.61 -6.41
N ALA A 136 17.09 -1.13 -7.64
CA ALA A 136 16.14 -2.15 -8.06
C ALA A 136 16.36 -3.51 -7.35
N ASP A 137 17.57 -3.81 -6.84
CA ASP A 137 17.87 -5.10 -6.19
C ASP A 137 16.85 -5.50 -5.12
N TRP A 138 16.52 -4.57 -4.21
CA TRP A 138 15.63 -4.86 -3.11
C TRP A 138 14.16 -4.84 -3.54
N SER A 139 13.77 -3.88 -4.38
CA SER A 139 12.40 -3.77 -4.90
C SER A 139 12.01 -4.94 -5.79
N GLU A 140 12.94 -5.46 -6.60
CA GLU A 140 12.73 -6.62 -7.46
C GLU A 140 12.57 -7.90 -6.63
N ARG A 141 13.36 -8.05 -5.56
CA ARG A 141 13.22 -9.16 -4.60
C ARG A 141 11.93 -9.07 -3.80
N GLU A 142 11.53 -7.87 -3.37
CA GLU A 142 10.24 -7.64 -2.71
C GLU A 142 9.08 -7.99 -3.64
N MET A 143 9.13 -7.54 -4.90
CA MET A 143 8.11 -7.85 -5.90
C MET A 143 7.99 -9.36 -6.16
N TYR A 144 9.13 -10.07 -6.20
CA TYR A 144 9.16 -11.53 -6.27
C TYR A 144 8.54 -12.18 -5.02
N ASP A 145 8.89 -11.71 -3.83
CA ASP A 145 8.43 -12.29 -2.57
C ASP A 145 6.93 -12.06 -2.30
N MET A 146 6.44 -10.87 -2.68
CA MET A 146 5.10 -10.41 -2.37
C MET A 146 4.07 -10.70 -3.47
N PHE A 147 4.47 -10.64 -4.74
CA PHE A 147 3.59 -10.86 -5.90
C PHE A 147 3.94 -12.12 -6.71
N GLY A 148 5.15 -12.65 -6.57
CA GLY A 148 5.60 -13.82 -7.32
C GLY A 148 5.98 -13.52 -8.77
N ILE A 149 6.26 -12.26 -9.09
CA ILE A 149 6.75 -11.85 -10.40
C ILE A 149 8.23 -12.23 -10.49
N ARG A 150 8.59 -12.99 -11.53
CA ARG A 150 9.97 -13.45 -11.75
C ARG A 150 10.72 -12.47 -12.63
N LEU A 151 11.95 -12.17 -12.22
CA LEU A 151 12.84 -11.31 -12.99
C LEU A 151 14.01 -12.08 -13.58
N LEU A 152 14.20 -11.94 -14.88
CA LEU A 152 15.33 -12.48 -15.62
C LEU A 152 16.58 -11.67 -15.34
N HIS A 153 17.73 -12.35 -15.34
CA HIS A 153 19.07 -11.75 -15.17
C HIS A 153 19.30 -11.00 -13.85
N HIS A 154 18.43 -11.17 -12.84
CA HIS A 154 18.65 -10.63 -11.50
C HIS A 154 19.80 -11.39 -10.81
N PRO A 155 20.78 -10.71 -10.19
CA PRO A 155 21.97 -11.37 -9.62
C PRO A 155 21.63 -12.32 -8.48
N TYR A 156 20.63 -12.00 -7.65
CA TYR A 156 20.25 -12.80 -6.49
C TYR A 156 18.75 -12.75 -6.17
N LEU A 157 17.94 -13.33 -7.05
CA LEU A 157 16.48 -13.33 -6.87
C LEU A 157 16.05 -14.37 -5.82
N LYS A 158 15.86 -13.91 -4.59
CA LYS A 158 15.30 -14.70 -3.48
C LYS A 158 14.37 -13.86 -2.63
N ARG A 159 13.54 -14.53 -1.82
CA ARG A 159 12.68 -13.89 -0.81
C ARG A 159 13.49 -12.96 0.10
N ILE A 160 12.85 -11.92 0.62
CA ILE A 160 13.51 -10.89 1.44
C ILE A 160 12.69 -10.54 2.69
N LEU A 161 11.36 -10.58 2.62
CA LEU A 161 10.44 -10.30 3.71
C LEU A 161 9.91 -11.58 4.33
N MET A 162 9.47 -12.53 3.51
CA MET A 162 8.93 -13.78 4.02
C MET A 162 10.03 -14.80 4.33
N PRO A 163 9.80 -15.67 5.33
CA PRO A 163 10.66 -16.82 5.57
C PRO A 163 10.84 -17.71 4.34
N ASP A 164 11.99 -18.38 4.26
CA ASP A 164 12.33 -19.27 3.14
C ASP A 164 11.33 -20.43 2.96
N ASP A 165 10.66 -20.86 4.04
CA ASP A 165 9.66 -21.92 4.03
C ASP A 165 8.23 -21.43 3.70
N TRP A 166 8.06 -20.14 3.42
CA TRP A 166 6.76 -19.55 3.15
C TRP A 166 6.21 -19.96 1.78
N SER A 167 4.92 -20.30 1.76
CA SER A 167 4.19 -20.67 0.55
C SER A 167 3.15 -19.60 0.24
N GLY A 168 3.16 -19.10 -1.00
CA GLY A 168 2.27 -18.03 -1.45
C GLY A 168 2.96 -16.66 -1.50
N TYR A 169 2.15 -15.66 -1.85
CA TYR A 169 2.55 -14.30 -2.21
C TYR A 169 1.56 -13.32 -1.53
N PRO A 170 1.93 -12.74 -0.36
CA PRO A 170 0.99 -12.04 0.52
C PRO A 170 0.25 -10.85 -0.08
N LEU A 171 0.85 -10.11 -1.02
CA LEU A 171 0.22 -8.92 -1.62
C LEU A 171 -0.68 -9.25 -2.82
N ARG A 172 -0.85 -10.53 -3.16
CA ARG A 172 -1.92 -10.93 -4.09
C ARG A 172 -3.27 -10.74 -3.42
N LYS A 173 -4.25 -10.19 -4.15
CA LYS A 173 -5.64 -10.02 -3.69
C LYS A 173 -6.34 -11.35 -3.43
N SER A 174 -5.87 -12.44 -4.04
CA SER A 174 -6.30 -13.81 -3.73
C SER A 174 -5.76 -14.33 -2.39
N TYR A 175 -4.75 -13.69 -1.82
CA TYR A 175 -4.15 -14.10 -0.54
C TYR A 175 -5.05 -13.65 0.62
N PRO A 176 -5.41 -14.55 1.54
CA PRO A 176 -6.33 -14.21 2.62
C PRO A 176 -5.67 -13.28 3.65
N LEU A 177 -6.41 -12.28 4.12
CA LEU A 177 -5.93 -11.31 5.12
C LEU A 177 -5.57 -11.97 6.46
N HIS A 178 -6.43 -12.90 6.87
CA HIS A 178 -6.09 -13.87 7.91
C HIS A 178 -5.39 -14.98 7.13
N GLY A 179 -4.05 -15.01 7.17
CA GLY A 179 -3.30 -16.09 6.54
C GLY A 179 -3.81 -17.46 7.02
N ASP A 180 -3.34 -18.54 6.40
CA ASP A 180 -3.70 -19.89 6.86
C ASP A 180 -3.36 -20.09 8.35
N GLU A 181 -3.97 -21.07 9.03
CA GLU A 181 -3.70 -21.35 10.46
C GLU A 181 -2.19 -21.43 10.76
N ALA A 182 -1.40 -21.97 9.83
CA ALA A 182 0.05 -22.03 9.94
C ALA A 182 0.73 -20.64 9.93
N ALA A 183 0.18 -19.66 9.21
CA ALA A 183 0.66 -18.28 9.20
C ALA A 183 0.35 -17.57 10.52
N GLN A 184 -0.85 -17.77 11.07
CA GLN A 184 -1.28 -17.18 12.33
C GLN A 184 -0.39 -17.59 13.52
N TRP A 185 0.08 -18.83 13.51
CA TRP A 185 0.91 -19.39 14.57
C TRP A 185 2.40 -19.46 14.22
N TYR A 186 2.82 -18.94 13.06
CA TYR A 186 4.19 -19.14 12.56
C TYR A 186 5.26 -18.67 13.55
N GLU A 187 5.10 -17.46 14.09
CA GLU A 187 6.05 -16.90 15.05
C GLU A 187 6.05 -17.68 16.36
N VAL A 188 4.85 -18.01 16.88
CA VAL A 188 4.71 -18.76 18.12
C VAL A 188 5.34 -20.15 18.00
N ASP A 189 5.02 -20.88 16.94
CA ASP A 189 5.56 -22.21 16.67
C ASP A 189 7.08 -22.22 16.52
N LYS A 190 7.64 -21.17 15.90
CA LYS A 190 9.08 -21.11 15.60
C LYS A 190 9.91 -20.63 16.78
N ILE A 191 9.38 -19.70 17.59
CA ILE A 191 10.10 -19.10 18.71
C ILE A 191 9.88 -19.90 19.99
N PHE A 192 8.64 -20.27 20.29
CA PHE A 192 8.22 -20.85 21.57
C PHE A 192 7.83 -22.32 21.48
N GLY A 193 7.39 -22.79 20.30
CA GLY A 193 6.86 -24.13 20.12
C GLY A 193 5.33 -24.17 20.15
N LYS A 194 4.75 -25.27 19.66
CA LYS A 194 3.29 -25.42 19.48
C LYS A 194 2.53 -25.43 20.80
N GLU A 195 3.17 -25.86 21.87
CA GLU A 195 2.64 -25.89 23.22
C GLU A 195 2.32 -24.50 23.78
N TYR A 196 2.94 -23.44 23.26
CA TYR A 196 2.68 -22.06 23.70
C TYR A 196 1.50 -21.41 22.99
N ARG A 197 0.85 -22.08 22.03
CA ARG A 197 -0.32 -21.52 21.34
C ARG A 197 -1.47 -21.21 22.31
N GLU A 198 -1.72 -22.08 23.29
CA GLU A 198 -2.77 -21.87 24.29
C GLU A 198 -2.44 -20.74 25.28
N VAL A 199 -1.15 -20.50 25.52
CA VAL A 199 -0.66 -19.46 26.44
C VAL A 199 -0.72 -18.08 25.79
N VAL A 200 -0.29 -17.96 24.54
CA VAL A 200 -0.29 -16.69 23.79
C VAL A 200 -1.70 -16.35 23.32
N GLY A 201 -2.48 -17.36 22.95
CA GLY A 201 -3.78 -17.17 22.31
C GLY A 201 -3.65 -16.72 20.84
N PRO A 202 -4.76 -16.73 20.09
CA PRO A 202 -4.76 -16.37 18.67
C PRO A 202 -4.36 -14.92 18.45
N GLU A 203 -3.52 -14.66 17.43
CA GLU A 203 -3.17 -13.31 17.00
C GLU A 203 -4.44 -12.48 16.74
N ASN A 204 -4.58 -11.35 17.42
CA ASN A 204 -5.73 -10.47 17.24
C ASN A 204 -5.53 -9.54 16.04
N ARG A 205 -6.25 -9.84 14.94
CA ARG A 205 -6.23 -9.05 13.70
C ARG A 205 -7.46 -8.17 13.48
N ASP A 206 -8.30 -7.99 14.50
CA ASP A 206 -9.41 -7.05 14.44
C ASP A 206 -8.88 -5.61 14.52
N ALA A 207 -8.89 -4.91 13.39
CA ALA A 207 -8.48 -3.51 13.28
C ALA A 207 -9.37 -2.56 14.10
N ALA A 208 -10.57 -3.00 14.51
CA ALA A 208 -11.47 -2.25 15.37
C ALA A 208 -11.33 -2.60 16.86
N ARG A 209 -10.49 -3.57 17.23
CA ARG A 209 -10.28 -3.89 18.65
C ARG A 209 -9.55 -2.75 19.34
N ILE A 210 -10.25 -2.12 20.27
CA ILE A 210 -9.67 -1.19 21.22
C ILE A 210 -9.39 -1.98 22.50
N ASP A 211 -8.12 -2.22 22.78
CA ASP A 211 -7.73 -2.80 24.07
C ASP A 211 -7.68 -1.69 25.12
N ARG A 212 -8.76 -1.58 25.90
CA ARG A 212 -8.94 -0.52 26.91
C ARG A 212 -7.88 -0.56 28.02
N TYR A 213 -7.17 -1.69 28.17
CA TYR A 213 -6.13 -1.89 29.18
C TYR A 213 -4.72 -1.86 28.59
N ASP A 214 -4.57 -1.60 27.28
CA ASP A 214 -3.26 -1.38 26.66
C ASP A 214 -2.66 -0.06 27.13
N THR A 215 -1.84 -0.17 28.17
CA THR A 215 -1.08 0.96 28.74
C THR A 215 -0.12 1.63 27.76
N THR A 216 0.10 1.05 26.57
CA THR A 216 1.04 1.54 25.57
C THR A 216 0.40 2.17 24.33
N ARG A 217 -0.93 2.11 24.15
CA ARG A 217 -1.62 2.74 22.99
C ARG A 217 -2.93 3.46 23.32
N PHE A 218 -2.89 4.76 23.03
CA PHE A 218 -3.98 5.67 22.63
C PHE A 218 -5.27 5.69 23.46
N ALA A 219 -5.17 6.29 24.65
CA ALA A 219 -6.18 7.06 25.38
C ALA A 219 -7.56 6.42 25.71
N ARG A 220 -7.90 6.45 27.00
CA ARG A 220 -9.22 6.10 27.53
C ARG A 220 -10.23 7.22 27.33
N MET A 221 -10.62 7.47 26.09
CA MET A 221 -11.60 8.51 25.76
C MET A 221 -12.92 8.27 26.50
N GLY A 222 -13.32 9.21 27.36
CA GLY A 222 -14.57 9.16 28.13
C GLY A 222 -14.52 8.38 29.44
N HIS A 223 -13.36 7.83 29.79
CA HIS A 223 -13.09 7.14 31.06
C HIS A 223 -11.70 7.53 31.61
N GLU A 224 -11.30 8.78 31.40
CA GLU A 224 -10.04 9.30 31.89
C GLU A 224 -10.06 9.31 33.44
N VAL A 225 -9.04 8.69 34.04
CA VAL A 225 -8.84 8.68 35.50
C VAL A 225 -7.59 9.50 35.87
N PRO A 226 -7.58 10.20 37.01
CA PRO A 226 -6.38 10.83 37.56
C PRO A 226 -5.16 9.90 37.61
N TYR A 227 -3.97 10.50 37.51
CA TYR A 227 -2.70 9.78 37.60
C TYR A 227 -2.59 9.00 38.92
N GLY A 228 -2.48 7.68 38.84
CA GLY A 228 -2.29 6.78 39.99
C GLY A 228 -3.54 6.07 40.52
N GLU A 229 -4.70 6.23 39.89
CA GLU A 229 -5.94 5.54 40.29
C GLU A 229 -5.99 4.07 39.82
N ASP A 230 -6.59 3.17 40.62
CA ASP A 230 -6.78 1.76 40.26
C ASP A 230 -7.92 1.63 39.25
N ILE A 231 -7.54 1.17 38.08
CA ILE A 231 -8.33 1.12 36.86
C ILE A 231 -9.23 -0.11 36.78
N SER A 232 -9.10 -1.04 37.73
CA SER A 232 -9.80 -2.34 37.71
C SER A 232 -11.17 -2.30 38.40
N LEU A 233 -11.49 -1.22 39.12
CA LEU A 233 -12.66 -1.13 40.00
C LEU A 233 -13.57 0.05 39.61
N GLY A 234 -14.56 -0.21 38.76
CA GLY A 234 -15.72 0.67 38.54
C GLY A 234 -15.40 1.97 37.81
N GLU A 235 -15.54 1.95 36.48
CA GLU A 235 -15.36 3.15 35.65
C GLU A 235 -16.63 4.00 35.68
N LYS A 236 -16.55 5.22 36.22
CA LYS A 236 -17.59 6.23 35.98
C LYS A 236 -17.35 6.82 34.59
N GLU A 237 -18.41 6.93 33.80
CA GLU A 237 -18.36 7.62 32.52
C GLU A 237 -18.04 9.10 32.78
N THR A 238 -16.94 9.58 32.21
CA THR A 238 -16.59 11.01 32.23
C THR A 238 -17.34 11.65 31.07
N PRO A 239 -18.38 12.46 31.32
CA PRO A 239 -19.13 13.07 30.23
C PRO A 239 -18.17 13.96 29.42
N ILE A 240 -18.18 13.79 28.11
CA ILE A 240 -17.44 14.65 27.18
C ILE A 240 -18.01 16.06 27.30
N ARG A 241 -17.33 16.93 28.05
CA ARG A 241 -17.71 18.34 28.22
C ARG A 241 -16.73 19.20 27.44
N TYR A 242 -17.26 20.02 26.54
CA TYR A 242 -16.48 20.97 25.75
C TYR A 242 -16.17 22.28 26.50
N GLN A 243 -16.65 22.41 27.74
CA GLN A 243 -16.52 23.62 28.57
C GLN A 243 -16.40 23.25 30.05
N GLU A 244 -15.67 24.06 30.81
CA GLU A 244 -15.49 23.92 32.27
C GLU A 244 -16.83 24.06 33.02
N GLU A 245 -16.93 23.51 34.24
CA GLU A 245 -18.20 23.46 34.98
C GLU A 245 -18.81 24.86 35.23
N GLY A 246 -17.98 25.88 35.39
CA GLY A 246 -18.37 27.28 35.57
C GLY A 246 -18.73 28.04 34.30
N GLY A 247 -18.52 27.45 33.11
CA GLY A 247 -18.66 28.13 31.82
C GLY A 247 -17.64 29.25 31.61
N VAL A 248 -17.59 29.79 30.39
CA VAL A 248 -16.78 30.98 30.08
C VAL A 248 -17.76 32.15 29.95
N VAL A 249 -17.48 33.30 30.59
CA VAL A 249 -18.41 34.45 30.71
C VAL A 249 -18.99 34.92 29.36
N ILE A 250 -18.27 34.69 28.27
CA ILE A 250 -18.58 35.21 26.93
C ILE A 250 -19.18 34.14 26.01
N VAL A 251 -19.22 32.87 26.43
CA VAL A 251 -19.64 31.74 25.59
C VAL A 251 -20.79 31.00 26.24
N GLU A 252 -21.92 30.88 25.53
CA GLU A 252 -23.07 30.10 26.00
C GLU A 252 -22.71 28.63 26.24
N LYS A 253 -23.36 28.04 27.25
CA LYS A 253 -23.07 26.67 27.66
C LYS A 253 -23.57 25.68 26.61
N LEU A 254 -22.64 25.10 25.84
CA LEU A 254 -22.98 24.09 24.84
C LEU A 254 -23.21 22.76 25.56
N THR A 255 -24.48 22.43 25.79
CA THR A 255 -24.88 21.13 26.33
C THR A 255 -25.24 20.15 25.21
N PRO A 256 -25.10 18.83 25.43
CA PRO A 256 -25.44 17.83 24.41
C PRO A 256 -26.86 17.98 23.87
N GLU A 257 -27.81 18.39 24.71
CA GLU A 257 -29.23 18.59 24.33
C GLU A 257 -29.43 19.77 23.37
N ASN A 258 -28.53 20.76 23.41
CA ASN A 258 -28.53 21.94 22.57
C ASN A 258 -27.67 21.78 21.30
N SER A 259 -26.95 20.65 21.19
CA SER A 259 -26.10 20.36 20.03
C SER A 259 -26.92 19.69 18.92
N LYS A 260 -26.95 20.31 17.73
CA LYS A 260 -27.57 19.70 16.56
C LYS A 260 -26.51 18.90 15.81
N GLN A 261 -26.52 17.58 15.95
CA GLN A 261 -25.70 16.71 15.10
C GLN A 261 -26.18 16.82 13.65
N LEU A 262 -25.29 17.23 12.76
CA LEU A 262 -25.56 17.28 11.32
C LEU A 262 -25.62 15.85 10.79
N GLN A 263 -26.82 15.45 10.35
CA GLN A 263 -27.07 14.14 9.73
C GLN A 263 -26.75 14.15 8.23
N GLU A 264 -26.62 15.34 7.63
CA GLU A 264 -26.39 15.56 6.19
C GLU A 264 -25.41 16.74 5.98
N ARG A 265 -24.62 16.68 4.92
CA ARG A 265 -23.73 17.76 4.49
C ARG A 265 -24.49 18.64 3.49
N LYS A 266 -24.62 19.95 3.77
CA LYS A 266 -25.05 20.92 2.75
C LYS A 266 -23.91 21.21 1.77
#